data_AF-A1SIZ4-F1
#
_entry.id   AF-A1SIZ4-F1
#
_cell.length_a   1.000
_cell.length_b   1.000
_cell.length_c   1.000
_cell.angle_alpha   90.00
_cell.angle_beta   90.00
_cell.angle_gamma   90.00
#
_symmetry.space_group_name_H-M   'P 1'
#
loop_
_entity.id
_entity.type
_entity.pdbx_description
1 polymer ?
#
loop_
_entity_poly.entity_id
_entity_poly.type
_entity_poly.pdbx_seq_one_letter_code
_entity_poly.pdbx_strand_id
1 'polypeptide(L)'
;MTRARWYARPEGEGLILRKAPRLASWNKATDPDQVRLREYLEDTADLLAPAMVSGPWALRLDVGLPAGRDLIDMADLDNYAFPLATHLRSEHLVSVWCTKRHADTSSVVVAPAHETAAPEATYTLRTTASSQTKAYKEQVRAAVAGAAEIPAGAVQLQVAFVVGPQRNWLSLWKPTIDALDPLLGRTRADRDWHPKDGRITDLGLHVDIDPSLGHDVVATIAAAPAGA
;
A
#
# COMPACT_ATOMS: atom_id res chain seq x y z
N MET A 1 18.58 17.94 2.37
CA MET A 1 17.22 17.81 1.80
C MET A 1 16.73 16.42 2.13
N THR A 2 15.60 16.30 2.84
CA THR A 2 14.98 15.00 3.12
C THR A 2 14.47 14.40 1.80
N ARG A 3 14.97 13.22 1.42
CA ARG A 3 14.61 12.53 0.18
C ARG A 3 14.00 11.18 0.53
N ALA A 4 12.90 10.83 -0.13
CA ALA A 4 12.28 9.52 0.05
C ALA A 4 13.14 8.41 -0.58
N ARG A 5 13.26 7.28 0.14
CA ARG A 5 13.87 6.05 -0.37
C ARG A 5 12.83 5.19 -1.07
N TRP A 6 13.28 4.47 -2.08
CA TRP A 6 12.45 3.56 -2.88
C TRP A 6 13.06 2.19 -2.81
N TYR A 7 12.26 1.17 -2.60
CA TYR A 7 12.77 -0.20 -2.49
C TYR A 7 12.21 -1.06 -3.61
N ALA A 8 13.03 -1.97 -4.13
CA ALA A 8 12.61 -2.95 -5.12
C ALA A 8 11.48 -3.82 -4.57
N ARG A 9 10.64 -4.32 -5.48
CA ARG A 9 9.74 -5.44 -5.18
C ARG A 9 10.59 -6.68 -4.84
N PRO A 10 10.31 -7.38 -3.74
CA PRO A 10 10.89 -8.71 -3.50
C PRO A 10 10.69 -9.64 -4.69
N GLU A 11 11.75 -10.30 -5.14
CA GLU A 11 11.70 -11.28 -6.25
C GLU A 11 11.48 -12.72 -5.73
N GLY A 12 11.21 -13.65 -6.64
CA GLY A 12 10.97 -15.07 -6.34
C GLY A 12 9.48 -15.47 -6.32
N GLU A 13 9.22 -16.77 -6.29
CA GLU A 13 7.85 -17.34 -6.34
C GLU A 13 7.06 -17.08 -5.04
N GLY A 14 7.75 -17.02 -3.90
CA GLY A 14 7.14 -16.85 -2.59
C GLY A 14 6.49 -18.10 -2.02
N LEU A 15 5.97 -17.97 -0.80
CA LEU A 15 5.24 -19.03 -0.13
C LEU A 15 3.76 -18.94 -0.51
N ILE A 16 3.17 -20.06 -0.93
CA ILE A 16 1.74 -20.14 -1.20
C ILE A 16 0.97 -20.02 0.12
N LEU A 17 0.03 -19.09 0.18
CA LEU A 17 -0.81 -18.87 1.35
C LEU A 17 -1.77 -20.05 1.56
N ARG A 18 -1.86 -20.54 2.81
CA ARG A 18 -2.77 -21.65 3.16
C ARG A 18 -4.20 -21.15 3.40
N LYS A 19 -4.35 -19.85 3.64
CA LYS A 19 -5.63 -19.15 3.78
C LYS A 19 -5.71 -18.01 2.76
N ALA A 20 -6.88 -17.86 2.14
CA ALA A 20 -7.11 -16.76 1.21
C ALA A 20 -6.94 -15.39 1.91
N PRO A 21 -6.25 -14.41 1.30
CA PRO A 21 -6.17 -13.06 1.82
C PRO A 21 -7.54 -12.48 2.15
N ARG A 22 -7.62 -11.78 3.27
CA ARG A 22 -8.85 -11.13 3.74
C ARG A 22 -8.67 -9.62 3.75
N LEU A 23 -9.72 -8.92 3.32
CA LEU A 23 -9.80 -7.47 3.42
C LEU A 23 -9.85 -7.06 4.90
N ALA A 24 -9.36 -5.87 5.19
CA ALA A 24 -9.58 -5.23 6.48
C ALA A 24 -11.08 -5.24 6.83
N SER A 25 -11.39 -5.73 8.03
CA SER A 25 -12.75 -5.73 8.57
C SER A 25 -12.84 -4.74 9.72
N TRP A 26 -13.95 -4.00 9.79
CA TRP A 26 -14.30 -3.10 10.89
C TRP A 26 -15.48 -3.62 11.71
N ASN A 27 -15.87 -4.88 11.50
CA ASN A 27 -16.93 -5.53 12.24
C ASN A 27 -16.48 -5.84 13.68
N LYS A 28 -17.44 -6.20 14.54
CA LYS A 28 -17.16 -6.64 15.92
C LYS A 28 -16.24 -7.86 15.93
N ALA A 29 -15.41 -8.02 16.96
CA ALA A 29 -14.38 -9.07 17.01
C ALA A 29 -14.89 -10.52 16.88
N THR A 30 -16.17 -10.76 17.18
CA THR A 30 -16.84 -12.08 17.05
C THR A 30 -17.51 -12.28 15.68
N ASP A 31 -17.48 -11.27 14.83
CA ASP A 31 -18.04 -11.35 13.47
C ASP A 31 -17.24 -12.37 12.63
N PRO A 32 -17.91 -13.20 11.81
CA PRO A 32 -17.21 -14.21 11.00
C PRO A 32 -16.08 -13.64 10.14
N ASP A 33 -16.20 -12.40 9.65
CA ASP A 33 -15.14 -11.81 8.83
C ASP A 33 -13.91 -11.41 9.65
N GLN A 34 -14.10 -11.01 10.92
CA GLN A 34 -12.98 -10.76 11.84
C GLN A 34 -12.27 -12.06 12.24
N VAL A 35 -13.04 -13.13 12.47
CA VAL A 35 -12.47 -14.44 12.78
C VAL A 35 -11.61 -14.94 11.61
N ARG A 36 -12.16 -14.91 10.39
CA ARG A 36 -11.43 -15.31 9.18
C ARG A 36 -10.21 -14.44 8.91
N LEU A 37 -10.30 -13.12 9.14
CA LEU A 37 -9.17 -12.21 9.01
C LEU A 37 -8.05 -12.60 9.97
N ARG A 38 -8.38 -12.86 11.25
CA ARG A 38 -7.40 -13.27 12.25
C ARG A 38 -6.73 -14.60 11.92
N GLU A 39 -7.52 -15.60 11.54
CA GLU A 39 -7.00 -16.91 11.12
C GLU A 39 -6.02 -16.79 9.94
N TYR A 40 -6.35 -15.94 8.97
CA TYR A 40 -5.45 -15.66 7.84
C TYR A 40 -4.14 -15.01 8.31
N LEU A 41 -4.21 -14.02 9.19
CA LEU A 41 -3.04 -13.29 9.68
C LEU A 41 -2.11 -14.17 10.50
N GLU A 42 -2.66 -14.95 11.43
CA GLU A 42 -1.91 -15.89 12.28
C GLU A 42 -1.25 -17.00 11.44
N ASP A 43 -2.00 -17.64 10.54
CA ASP A 43 -1.44 -18.68 9.65
C ASP A 43 -0.34 -18.13 8.74
N THR A 44 -0.51 -16.90 8.22
CA THR A 44 0.50 -16.25 7.36
C THR A 44 1.76 -15.89 8.15
N ALA A 45 1.62 -15.41 9.39
CA ALA A 45 2.76 -15.14 10.27
C ALA A 45 3.55 -16.42 10.57
N ASP A 46 2.85 -17.52 10.91
CA ASP A 46 3.47 -18.82 11.15
C ASP A 46 4.17 -19.37 9.90
N LEU A 47 3.58 -19.17 8.72
CA LEU A 47 4.18 -19.54 7.44
C LEU A 47 5.46 -18.75 7.15
N LEU A 48 5.47 -17.46 7.46
CA LEU A 48 6.60 -16.56 7.20
C LEU A 48 7.71 -16.63 8.24
N ALA A 49 7.44 -17.11 9.46
CA ALA A 49 8.39 -17.11 10.56
C ALA A 49 9.79 -17.66 10.20
N PRO A 50 9.93 -18.79 9.46
CA PRO A 50 11.24 -19.31 9.06
C PRO A 50 11.96 -18.48 7.98
N ALA A 51 11.21 -17.65 7.23
CA ALA A 51 11.72 -16.82 6.14
C ALA A 51 12.07 -15.40 6.59
N MET A 52 11.74 -15.01 7.82
CA MET A 52 12.03 -13.68 8.34
C MET A 52 13.53 -13.39 8.34
N VAL A 53 13.90 -12.18 7.91
CA VAL A 53 15.29 -11.74 7.79
C VAL A 53 15.65 -10.71 8.86
N SER A 54 16.94 -10.57 9.14
CA SER A 54 17.48 -9.52 10.00
C SER A 54 17.66 -8.20 9.24
N GLY A 55 17.42 -7.07 9.92
CA GLY A 55 17.57 -5.73 9.33
C GLY A 55 16.42 -5.34 8.40
N PRO A 56 16.54 -4.22 7.66
CA PRO A 56 15.46 -3.70 6.83
C PRO A 56 14.95 -4.72 5.81
N TRP A 57 13.64 -4.93 5.77
CA TRP A 57 12.99 -5.92 4.94
C TRP A 57 11.75 -5.38 4.24
N ALA A 58 11.42 -6.04 3.14
CA ALA A 58 10.28 -5.74 2.30
C ALA A 58 9.32 -6.94 2.25
N LEU A 59 8.03 -6.64 2.26
CA LEU A 59 6.93 -7.61 2.09
C LEU A 59 6.41 -7.52 0.66
N ARG A 60 6.09 -8.66 0.03
CA ARG A 60 5.26 -8.72 -1.17
C ARG A 60 4.08 -9.65 -0.92
N LEU A 61 2.87 -9.18 -1.15
CA LEU A 61 1.65 -9.98 -1.16
C LEU A 61 1.08 -10.01 -2.58
N ASP A 62 0.96 -11.19 -3.17
CA ASP A 62 0.31 -11.38 -4.47
C ASP A 62 -1.06 -12.03 -4.26
N VAL A 63 -2.13 -11.25 -4.46
CA VAL A 63 -3.51 -11.69 -4.27
C VAL A 63 -4.01 -12.37 -5.55
N GLY A 64 -4.18 -13.69 -5.47
CA GLY A 64 -4.87 -14.48 -6.49
C GLY A 64 -6.38 -14.36 -6.34
N LEU A 65 -7.05 -13.90 -7.39
CA LEU A 65 -8.51 -13.79 -7.46
C LEU A 65 -9.07 -14.76 -8.51
N PRO A 66 -10.27 -15.35 -8.31
CA PRO A 66 -10.90 -16.19 -9.32
C PRO A 66 -11.13 -15.45 -10.65
N ALA A 67 -11.06 -16.14 -11.78
CA ALA A 67 -11.18 -15.54 -13.12
C ALA A 67 -12.48 -14.74 -13.34
N GLY A 68 -13.56 -15.08 -12.65
CA GLY A 68 -14.84 -14.36 -12.71
C GLY A 68 -14.92 -13.10 -11.85
N ARG A 69 -13.87 -12.76 -11.09
CA ARG A 69 -13.84 -11.59 -10.21
C ARG A 69 -13.16 -10.42 -10.90
N ASP A 70 -13.80 -9.25 -10.81
CA ASP A 70 -13.26 -8.01 -11.35
C ASP A 70 -11.99 -7.58 -10.59
N LEU A 71 -10.93 -7.24 -11.33
CA LEU A 71 -9.66 -6.74 -10.79
C LEU A 71 -9.63 -5.22 -10.65
N ILE A 72 -10.50 -4.48 -11.35
CA ILE A 72 -10.41 -3.03 -11.52
C ILE A 72 -11.47 -2.30 -10.69
N ASP A 73 -12.66 -2.86 -10.53
CA ASP A 73 -13.76 -2.21 -9.80
C ASP A 73 -13.95 -2.77 -8.38
N MET A 74 -13.11 -3.73 -7.97
CA MET A 74 -13.15 -4.35 -6.64
C MET A 74 -11.72 -4.60 -6.13
N ALA A 75 -11.62 -4.97 -4.85
CA ALA A 75 -10.40 -5.50 -4.24
C ALA A 75 -9.26 -4.47 -4.13
N ASP A 76 -9.50 -3.36 -3.44
CA ASP A 76 -8.48 -2.35 -3.16
C ASP A 76 -7.28 -2.99 -2.43
N LEU A 77 -6.09 -2.80 -2.97
CA LEU A 77 -4.89 -3.53 -2.53
C LEU A 77 -4.41 -3.11 -1.14
N ASP A 78 -4.65 -1.87 -0.76
CA ASP A 78 -4.38 -1.37 0.59
C ASP A 78 -5.22 -2.11 1.63
N ASN A 79 -6.47 -2.47 1.32
CA ASN A 79 -7.33 -3.23 2.22
C ASN A 79 -6.85 -4.68 2.42
N TYR A 80 -6.06 -5.25 1.50
CA TYR A 80 -5.38 -6.54 1.71
C TYR A 80 -4.04 -6.38 2.43
N ALA A 81 -3.25 -5.39 2.02
CA ALA A 81 -1.89 -5.18 2.51
C ALA A 81 -1.86 -4.66 3.96
N PHE A 82 -2.74 -3.71 4.29
CA PHE A 82 -2.77 -3.04 5.58
C PHE A 82 -2.89 -3.98 6.78
N PRO A 83 -3.85 -4.94 6.84
CA PRO A 83 -3.95 -5.83 7.99
C PRO A 83 -2.73 -6.75 8.12
N LEU A 84 -2.18 -7.25 7.01
CA LEU A 84 -0.99 -8.11 7.02
C LEU A 84 0.25 -7.34 7.47
N ALA A 85 0.51 -6.17 6.88
CA ALA A 85 1.62 -5.31 7.26
C ALA A 85 1.52 -4.85 8.73
N THR A 86 0.30 -4.58 9.21
CA THR A 86 0.07 -4.23 10.62
C THR A 86 0.37 -5.40 11.56
N HIS A 87 0.01 -6.63 11.15
CA HIS A 87 0.24 -7.83 11.96
C HIS A 87 1.72 -8.21 12.02
N LEU A 88 2.45 -8.08 10.91
CA LEU A 88 3.88 -8.42 10.80
C LEU A 88 4.83 -7.26 11.17
N ARG A 89 4.29 -6.10 11.55
CA ARG A 89 5.07 -4.87 11.67
C ARG A 89 6.27 -5.04 12.62
N SER A 90 7.38 -4.46 12.22
CA SER A 90 8.56 -4.21 13.06
C SER A 90 9.18 -2.89 12.63
N GLU A 91 10.16 -2.40 13.39
CA GLU A 91 10.95 -1.22 13.00
C GLU A 91 11.75 -1.41 11.71
N HIS A 92 11.88 -2.66 11.25
CA HIS A 92 12.60 -3.02 10.04
C HIS A 92 11.72 -3.19 8.80
N LEU A 93 10.39 -3.13 8.93
CA LEU A 93 9.51 -3.16 7.75
C LEU A 93 9.57 -1.81 7.04
N VAL A 94 10.29 -1.75 5.91
CA VAL A 94 10.53 -0.50 5.17
C VAL A 94 9.80 -0.41 3.83
N SER A 95 9.29 -1.54 3.33
CA SER A 95 8.54 -1.56 2.07
C SER A 95 7.46 -2.65 2.06
N VAL A 96 6.30 -2.33 1.50
CA VAL A 96 5.20 -3.26 1.30
C VAL A 96 4.71 -3.16 -0.14
N TRP A 97 4.78 -4.29 -0.83
CA TRP A 97 4.24 -4.50 -2.16
C TRP A 97 2.99 -5.35 -2.08
N CYS A 98 1.99 -4.99 -2.87
CA CYS A 98 0.75 -5.75 -3.01
C CYS A 98 0.38 -5.79 -4.48
N THR A 99 0.03 -6.96 -5.01
CA THR A 99 -0.48 -7.11 -6.37
C THR A 99 -1.79 -7.88 -6.34
N LYS A 100 -2.60 -7.74 -7.39
CA LYS A 100 -3.71 -8.67 -7.65
C LYS A 100 -3.70 -9.11 -9.10
N ARG A 101 -4.03 -10.39 -9.29
CA ARG A 101 -4.17 -11.01 -10.60
C ARG A 101 -5.18 -12.15 -10.54
N HIS A 102 -5.63 -12.60 -11.70
CA HIS A 102 -6.36 -13.86 -11.75
C HIS A 102 -5.40 -15.02 -11.50
N ALA A 103 -5.63 -15.77 -10.42
CA ALA A 103 -4.86 -16.95 -10.05
C ALA A 103 -5.65 -17.75 -8.99
N ASP A 104 -5.47 -19.08 -9.00
CA ASP A 104 -6.11 -19.97 -8.02
C ASP A 104 -5.52 -19.84 -6.62
N THR A 105 -4.30 -19.31 -6.51
CA THR A 105 -3.55 -19.20 -5.27
C THR A 105 -3.00 -17.79 -5.07
N SER A 106 -2.91 -17.38 -3.81
CA SER A 106 -2.19 -16.17 -3.40
C SER A 106 -0.83 -16.56 -2.81
N SER A 107 0.16 -15.68 -2.93
CA SER A 107 1.52 -15.91 -2.44
C SER A 107 2.05 -14.73 -1.64
N VAL A 108 3.03 -15.00 -0.78
CA VAL A 108 3.70 -13.97 0.02
C VAL A 108 5.22 -14.16 -0.01
N VAL A 109 5.96 -13.05 -0.06
CA VAL A 109 7.42 -13.02 0.01
C VAL A 109 7.85 -12.03 1.09
N VAL A 110 8.81 -12.43 1.91
CA VAL A 110 9.63 -11.51 2.71
C VAL A 110 11.07 -11.63 2.22
N ALA A 111 11.74 -10.50 2.05
CA ALA A 111 13.13 -10.45 1.60
C ALA A 111 13.85 -9.23 2.20
N PRO A 112 15.20 -9.22 2.23
CA PRO A 112 15.95 -8.02 2.54
C PRO A 112 15.53 -6.87 1.60
N ALA A 113 15.42 -5.66 2.15
CA ALA A 113 15.05 -4.50 1.35
C ALA A 113 16.23 -4.05 0.49
N HIS A 114 15.99 -3.89 -0.81
CA HIS A 114 16.99 -3.38 -1.75
C HIS A 114 16.56 -2.00 -2.25
N GLU A 115 17.37 -0.97 -1.98
CA GLU A 115 17.09 0.39 -2.46
C GLU A 115 17.22 0.46 -4.00
N THR A 116 16.37 1.27 -4.61
CA THR A 116 16.29 1.49 -6.06
C THR A 116 16.26 2.99 -6.38
N ALA A 117 16.49 3.32 -7.65
CA ALA A 117 16.27 4.67 -8.11
C ALA A 117 14.79 5.07 -7.96
N ALA A 118 14.54 6.35 -7.71
CA ALA A 118 13.19 6.88 -7.73
C ALA A 118 12.56 6.70 -9.12
N PRO A 119 11.23 6.46 -9.21
CA PRO A 119 10.50 6.55 -10.46
C PRO A 119 10.71 7.91 -11.14
N GLU A 120 10.59 7.97 -12.47
CA GLU A 120 10.87 9.19 -13.23
C GLU A 120 9.86 10.32 -12.96
N ALA A 121 8.57 10.00 -12.96
CA ALA A 121 7.49 10.96 -12.75
C ALA A 121 6.95 10.84 -11.32
N THR A 122 7.28 11.82 -10.48
CA THR A 122 6.86 11.85 -9.08
C THR A 122 6.23 13.17 -8.67
N TYR A 123 5.27 13.10 -7.75
CA TYR A 123 4.65 14.25 -7.09
C TYR A 123 5.00 14.23 -5.61
N THR A 124 5.67 15.26 -5.12
CA THR A 124 6.11 15.35 -3.72
C THR A 124 5.30 16.39 -2.95
N LEU A 125 4.87 16.03 -1.75
CA LEU A 125 4.34 16.97 -0.75
C LEU A 125 5.11 16.88 0.57
N ARG A 126 5.05 17.97 1.34
CA ARG A 126 5.44 18.02 2.75
C ARG A 126 4.29 18.59 3.56
N THR A 127 3.94 17.92 4.66
CA THR A 127 2.80 18.31 5.50
C THR A 127 3.06 18.02 6.98
N THR A 128 2.50 18.86 7.84
CA THR A 128 2.38 18.63 9.30
C THR A 128 0.98 18.17 9.70
N ALA A 129 0.03 18.15 8.78
CA ALA A 129 -1.35 17.78 9.05
C ALA A 129 -1.45 16.34 9.57
N SER A 130 -2.41 16.12 10.46
CA SER A 130 -2.76 14.77 10.91
C SER A 130 -3.45 14.02 9.77
N SER A 131 -3.07 12.77 9.54
CA SER A 131 -3.61 11.92 8.48
C SER A 131 -5.11 11.63 8.63
N GLN A 132 -5.67 11.88 9.82
CA GLN A 132 -7.10 11.75 10.10
C GLN A 132 -7.93 12.99 9.71
N THR A 133 -7.28 14.07 9.28
CA THR A 133 -7.94 15.35 8.97
C THR A 133 -8.14 15.54 7.47
N LYS A 134 -9.18 16.31 7.11
CA LYS A 134 -9.44 16.71 5.72
C LYS A 134 -8.24 17.49 5.11
N ALA A 135 -7.57 18.32 5.91
CA ALA A 135 -6.43 19.11 5.48
C ALA A 135 -5.28 18.26 4.92
N TYR A 136 -5.05 17.07 5.49
CA TYR A 136 -4.06 16.13 4.96
C TYR A 136 -4.42 15.68 3.53
N LYS A 137 -5.67 15.24 3.34
CA LYS A 137 -6.17 14.81 2.02
C LYS A 137 -6.16 15.95 1.00
N GLU A 138 -6.51 17.16 1.40
CA GLU A 138 -6.46 18.35 0.54
C GLU A 138 -5.03 18.67 0.08
N GLN A 139 -4.03 18.55 0.97
CA GLN A 139 -2.63 18.78 0.63
C GLN A 139 -2.05 17.69 -0.29
N VAL A 140 -2.44 16.42 -0.10
CA VAL A 140 -2.10 15.34 -1.03
C VAL A 140 -2.72 15.60 -2.41
N ARG A 141 -4.01 15.92 -2.45
CA ARG A 141 -4.72 16.25 -3.70
C ARG A 141 -4.08 17.43 -4.43
N ALA A 142 -3.69 18.48 -3.70
CA ALA A 142 -3.05 19.66 -4.27
C ALA A 142 -1.71 19.33 -4.95
N ALA A 143 -0.94 18.38 -4.40
CA ALA A 143 0.35 17.97 -4.96
C ALA A 143 0.22 17.26 -6.32
N VAL A 144 -0.93 16.64 -6.59
CA VAL A 144 -1.22 15.92 -7.84
C VAL A 144 -2.23 16.65 -8.73
N ALA A 145 -2.68 17.85 -8.36
CA ALA A 145 -3.79 18.54 -9.04
C ALA A 145 -3.49 18.94 -10.50
N GLY A 146 -2.22 19.13 -10.85
CA GLY A 146 -1.79 19.43 -12.22
C GLY A 146 -1.43 18.19 -13.05
N ALA A 147 -1.57 16.98 -12.49
CA ALA A 147 -1.28 15.75 -13.19
C ALA A 147 -2.38 15.41 -14.21
N ALA A 148 -2.01 14.75 -15.31
CA ALA A 148 -2.99 14.16 -16.19
C ALA A 148 -3.62 12.92 -15.52
N GLU A 149 -4.94 12.77 -15.65
CA GLU A 149 -5.62 11.55 -15.22
C GLU A 149 -5.06 10.34 -15.98
N ILE A 150 -4.80 9.25 -15.26
CA ILE A 150 -4.25 8.03 -15.85
C ILE A 150 -5.34 7.36 -16.71
N PRO A 151 -5.07 7.06 -18.01
CA PRO A 151 -6.03 6.43 -18.90
C PRO A 151 -6.67 5.19 -18.29
N ALA A 152 -7.94 4.95 -18.59
CA ALA A 152 -8.71 3.84 -18.03
C ALA A 152 -7.98 2.49 -18.15
N GLY A 153 -8.09 1.67 -17.10
CA GLY A 153 -7.40 0.39 -16.98
C GLY A 153 -6.60 0.26 -15.69
N ALA A 154 -5.80 -0.81 -15.63
CA ALA A 154 -4.94 -1.17 -14.51
C ALA A 154 -3.86 -0.10 -14.25
N VAL A 155 -3.60 0.17 -12.98
CA VAL A 155 -2.66 1.19 -12.52
C VAL A 155 -1.60 0.56 -11.64
N GLN A 156 -0.34 0.96 -11.86
CA GLN A 156 0.73 0.80 -10.89
C GLN A 156 0.86 2.09 -10.07
N LEU A 157 0.84 1.95 -8.74
CA LEU A 157 0.98 3.04 -7.80
C LEU A 157 2.12 2.74 -6.84
N GLN A 158 3.00 3.70 -6.64
CA GLN A 158 3.95 3.68 -5.54
C GLN A 158 3.88 4.98 -4.72
N VAL A 159 4.02 4.85 -3.40
CA VAL A 159 4.12 5.99 -2.48
C VAL A 159 5.29 5.78 -1.53
N ALA A 160 6.23 6.71 -1.53
CA ALA A 160 7.36 6.72 -0.61
C ALA A 160 7.20 7.81 0.44
N PHE A 161 7.15 7.42 1.71
CA PHE A 161 7.02 8.31 2.85
C PHE A 161 8.39 8.55 3.50
N VAL A 162 8.63 9.77 3.96
CA VAL A 162 9.63 10.06 5.00
C VAL A 162 8.93 10.63 6.20
N VAL A 163 9.15 10.01 7.36
CA VAL A 163 8.45 10.35 8.59
C VAL A 163 9.42 10.49 9.77
N GLY A 164 9.01 11.20 10.81
CA GLY A 164 9.72 11.18 12.08
C GLY A 164 9.54 9.84 12.83
N PRO A 165 10.44 9.50 13.77
CA PRO A 165 10.49 8.20 14.45
C PRO A 165 9.20 7.79 15.19
N GLN A 166 8.37 8.76 15.58
CA GLN A 166 7.15 8.52 16.35
C GLN A 166 5.90 8.31 15.49
N ARG A 167 5.98 8.49 14.16
CA ARG A 167 4.82 8.33 13.28
C ARG A 167 4.65 6.90 12.81
N ASN A 168 3.45 6.36 12.99
CA ASN A 168 3.03 5.14 12.33
C ASN A 168 2.72 5.40 10.85
N TRP A 169 3.69 5.08 9.98
CA TRP A 169 3.57 5.30 8.53
C TRP A 169 2.43 4.50 7.87
N LEU A 170 2.03 3.34 8.44
CA LEU A 170 0.91 2.55 7.93
C LEU A 170 -0.41 3.34 7.96
N SER A 171 -0.58 4.23 8.94
CA SER A 171 -1.78 5.07 9.07
C SER A 171 -1.87 6.19 8.02
N LEU A 172 -0.80 6.39 7.22
CA LEU A 172 -0.76 7.37 6.15
C LEU A 172 -1.30 6.81 4.83
N TRP A 173 -1.32 5.48 4.67
CA TRP A 173 -1.61 4.81 3.40
C TRP A 173 -2.99 5.17 2.86
N LYS A 174 -4.04 4.79 3.61
CA LYS A 174 -5.43 4.99 3.22
C LYS A 174 -5.74 6.46 2.93
N PRO A 175 -5.45 7.43 3.82
CA PRO A 175 -5.77 8.82 3.53
C PRO A 175 -4.95 9.42 2.37
N THR A 176 -3.75 8.90 2.10
CA THR A 176 -2.99 9.31 0.90
C THR A 176 -3.66 8.79 -0.36
N ILE A 177 -3.98 7.49 -0.42
CA ILE A 177 -4.61 6.85 -1.58
C ILE A 177 -5.99 7.46 -1.85
N ASP A 178 -6.81 7.66 -0.82
CA ASP A 178 -8.14 8.30 -0.91
C ASP A 178 -8.11 9.72 -1.51
N ALA A 179 -6.95 10.39 -1.51
CA ALA A 179 -6.77 11.74 -2.05
C ALA A 179 -6.22 11.76 -3.48
N LEU A 180 -5.98 10.60 -4.10
CA LEU A 180 -5.45 10.47 -5.47
C LEU A 180 -6.54 10.46 -6.55
N ASP A 181 -7.72 11.00 -6.25
CA ASP A 181 -8.79 11.13 -7.23
C ASP A 181 -8.41 11.92 -8.51
N PRO A 182 -7.48 12.90 -8.50
CA PRO A 182 -7.01 13.52 -9.74
C PRO A 182 -6.23 12.59 -10.66
N LEU A 183 -5.55 11.57 -10.11
CA LEU A 183 -4.76 10.61 -10.90
C LEU A 183 -5.61 9.43 -11.35
N LEU A 184 -6.46 8.91 -10.46
CA LEU A 184 -7.20 7.67 -10.65
C LEU A 184 -8.59 7.86 -11.24
N GLY A 185 -9.09 9.11 -11.25
CA GLY A 185 -10.48 9.44 -11.50
C GLY A 185 -11.35 9.18 -10.28
N ARG A 186 -12.61 9.66 -10.34
CA ARG A 186 -13.60 9.50 -9.25
C ARG A 186 -14.63 8.44 -9.57
N THR A 187 -15.05 7.69 -8.54
CA THR A 187 -16.18 6.75 -8.65
C THR A 187 -17.51 7.47 -8.79
N ARG A 188 -17.68 8.61 -8.11
CA ARG A 188 -18.86 9.49 -8.21
C ARG A 188 -18.45 10.95 -8.18
N ALA A 189 -19.12 11.79 -8.97
CA ALA A 189 -18.82 13.21 -9.05
C ALA A 189 -19.17 13.99 -7.77
N ASP A 190 -20.14 13.49 -7.00
CA ASP A 190 -20.69 14.12 -5.79
C ASP A 190 -19.99 13.70 -4.49
N ARG A 191 -19.06 12.74 -4.55
CA ARG A 191 -18.42 12.15 -3.37
C ARG A 191 -16.91 12.38 -3.39
N ASP A 192 -16.46 13.36 -2.61
CA ASP A 192 -15.04 13.60 -2.35
C ASP A 192 -14.38 12.41 -1.64
N TRP A 193 -13.10 12.17 -1.93
CA TRP A 193 -12.25 11.15 -1.30
C TRP A 193 -12.60 9.69 -1.65
N HIS A 194 -13.18 9.48 -2.83
CA HIS A 194 -13.51 8.16 -3.39
C HIS A 194 -12.90 7.99 -4.79
N PRO A 195 -11.56 7.88 -4.87
CA PRO A 195 -10.87 7.59 -6.11
C PRO A 195 -11.30 6.22 -6.65
N LYS A 196 -11.02 5.94 -7.92
CA LYS A 196 -11.10 4.58 -8.47
C LYS A 196 -9.84 3.78 -8.07
N ASP A 197 -9.58 3.66 -6.78
CA ASP A 197 -8.43 2.93 -6.21
C ASP A 197 -8.49 1.42 -6.43
N GLY A 198 -9.67 0.87 -6.70
CA GLY A 198 -9.82 -0.48 -7.26
C GLY A 198 -8.98 -0.72 -8.53
N ARG A 199 -8.67 0.32 -9.32
CA ARG A 199 -7.85 0.20 -10.54
C ARG A 199 -6.40 -0.16 -10.25
N ILE A 200 -5.93 0.03 -9.02
CA ILE A 200 -4.55 -0.25 -8.63
C ILE A 200 -4.38 -1.76 -8.57
N THR A 201 -3.66 -2.34 -9.53
CA THR A 201 -3.32 -3.77 -9.57
C THR A 201 -1.92 -4.07 -9.06
N ASP A 202 -1.14 -3.02 -8.87
CA ASP A 202 0.24 -3.07 -8.43
C ASP A 202 0.52 -1.88 -7.49
N LEU A 203 0.73 -2.16 -6.21
CA LEU A 203 0.90 -1.17 -5.15
C LEU A 203 2.25 -1.36 -4.46
N GLY A 204 3.06 -0.31 -4.38
CA GLY A 204 4.30 -0.27 -3.59
C GLY A 204 4.28 0.87 -2.56
N LEU A 205 4.53 0.57 -1.30
CA LEU A 205 4.51 1.55 -0.21
C LEU A 205 5.83 1.48 0.53
N HIS A 206 6.54 2.61 0.60
CA HIS A 206 7.91 2.69 1.12
C HIS A 206 7.98 3.67 2.29
N VAL A 207 8.88 3.42 3.23
CA VAL A 207 9.16 4.36 4.31
C VAL A 207 10.66 4.53 4.53
N ASP A 208 11.06 5.77 4.81
CA ASP A 208 12.32 6.11 5.47
C ASP A 208 12.03 6.91 6.74
N ILE A 209 12.90 6.77 7.74
CA ILE A 209 12.78 7.47 9.03
C ILE A 209 13.84 8.56 9.10
N ASP A 210 13.40 9.82 9.17
CA ASP A 210 14.28 10.98 9.35
C ASP A 210 14.01 11.61 10.72
N PRO A 211 14.92 11.44 11.70
CA PRO A 211 14.79 12.01 13.04
C PRO A 211 14.60 13.53 13.07
N SER A 212 15.04 14.25 12.02
CA SER A 212 14.94 15.71 11.95
C SER A 212 13.54 16.22 11.56
N LEU A 213 12.65 15.35 11.08
CA LEU A 213 11.31 15.76 10.63
C LEU A 213 10.34 16.07 11.77
N GLY A 214 10.56 15.58 12.99
CA GLY A 214 9.59 15.72 14.08
C GLY A 214 8.21 15.17 13.69
N HIS A 215 7.22 16.06 13.50
CA HIS A 215 5.86 15.68 13.09
C HIS A 215 5.60 15.77 11.59
N ASP A 216 6.56 16.27 10.82
CA ASP A 216 6.45 16.42 9.38
C ASP A 216 6.38 15.04 8.69
N VAL A 217 5.64 15.02 7.59
CA VAL A 217 5.56 13.91 6.66
C VAL A 217 5.93 14.46 5.29
N VAL A 218 6.90 13.81 4.64
CA VAL A 218 7.14 13.97 3.21
C VAL A 218 6.54 12.74 2.54
N ALA A 219 5.70 12.94 1.53
CA ALA A 219 5.18 11.84 0.71
C ALA A 219 5.51 12.12 -0.75
N THR A 220 6.05 11.11 -1.43
CA THR A 220 6.37 11.17 -2.85
C THR A 220 5.59 10.08 -3.57
N ILE A 221 4.77 10.48 -4.54
CA ILE A 221 3.81 9.61 -5.23
C ILE A 221 4.27 9.40 -6.66
N ALA A 222 4.29 8.17 -7.13
CA ALA A 222 4.53 7.80 -8.52
C ALA A 222 3.39 6.91 -9.00
N ALA A 223 2.79 7.23 -10.15
CA ALA A 223 1.69 6.45 -10.69
C ALA A 223 1.74 6.44 -12.22
N ALA A 224 1.41 5.29 -12.81
CA ALA A 224 1.40 5.09 -14.25
C ALA A 224 0.42 3.98 -14.63
N PRO A 225 0.02 3.85 -15.92
CA PRO A 225 -0.61 2.64 -16.40
C PRO A 225 0.25 1.41 -16.04
N ALA A 226 -0.40 0.33 -15.60
CA ALA A 226 0.28 -0.95 -15.48
C ALA A 226 0.64 -1.45 -16.90
N GLY A 227 1.84 -1.98 -17.08
CA GLY A 227 2.24 -2.63 -18.33
C GLY A 227 1.29 -3.79 -18.65
N ALA A 228 0.87 -3.91 -19.91
CA ALA A 228 0.13 -5.05 -20.41
C ALA A 228 1.00 -6.33 -20.43
#